data_AF-A0A0M9F6D8-F1
#
_entry.id   AF-A0A0M9F6D8-F1
#
_cell.length_a   1.000
_cell.length_b   1.000
_cell.length_c   1.000
_cell.angle_alpha   90.00
_cell.angle_beta   90.00
_cell.angle_gamma   90.00
#
_symmetry.space_group_name_H-M   'P 1'
#
loop_
_entity.id
_entity.type
_entity.pdbx_description
1 polymer ?
#
loop_
_entity_poly.entity_id
_entity_poly.type
_entity_poly.pdbx_seq_one_letter_code
_entity_poly.pdbx_strand_id
1 'polypeptide(L)'
;MSDSDDSNNERLGSSLVLCNKSGDSDSQTKALFLPELTHMFIKALGEKTQDSPTYRNKRSLVNLGSTCKYFWTTIKVFLYTQDIKDRQLRGLKYAINRDDDVAVSILNNYPLELLKPWVDVEFVSYVTRDPPTPQGQPVRERCTYTMLHVAAIRNLYDTIGKLHELGATWTYGSNVSAVLSHAARAKLSTSFPMFHSVFGNAKWAPNLACLINKEHHTCEVLAQYWPEDYPFVGKFIYPTGLLPGAPRIVECKMTLVHLFLLLVPARTRHDRVHKLLEQYPGLRQIPTTEYECSIYHIAVLANNHGVLISFLRQHIMNDREPHFVDNRGFNPLHYAFVQSLQGNSGRTPQTPAGTTRTLAVLLDYRMNPMMPQTMAPYSHPLLIMAKYILVDWHGQCRVIKKNMEDIARYEKRWTRAWGLGPVVLTINRCDSQGNTVLGCITKAIVNYHVASGSKPLEKLFEKMVTEYHADINLDVNTFPTPTDRQYIHSVKWMADRATGRNRFKRLVNELGGRLHPAEVAHTEAPTLASANFPPDNLRAAHLPEDHPYALPEPFNVAFVERSQSELDKQQADMAVLRTNLIAFRLREGSTQEEAETQADGILAQMAERSRVN
;
A
#
# COMPACT_ATOMS: atom_id res chain seq x y z
N MET A 1 -69.99 32.36 -22.54
CA MET A 1 -69.66 33.77 -22.29
C MET A 1 -68.41 34.07 -23.09
N SER A 2 -68.52 35.12 -23.89
CA SER A 2 -67.51 35.86 -24.64
C SER A 2 -66.33 36.37 -23.78
N ASP A 3 -65.18 36.83 -24.29
CA ASP A 3 -64.38 36.64 -25.55
C ASP A 3 -62.90 36.90 -25.11
N SER A 4 -61.85 37.39 -25.80
CA SER A 4 -61.46 37.84 -27.18
C SER A 4 -59.92 38.06 -27.13
N ASP A 5 -59.06 38.04 -28.16
CA ASP A 5 -59.02 37.51 -29.55
C ASP A 5 -57.55 36.98 -29.75
N ASP A 6 -56.72 37.05 -30.81
CA ASP A 6 -56.68 37.48 -32.24
C ASP A 6 -55.39 36.82 -32.84
N SER A 7 -55.23 36.42 -34.11
CA SER A 7 -56.14 35.92 -35.15
C SER A 7 -55.33 35.15 -36.24
N ASN A 8 -56.05 34.49 -37.17
CA ASN A 8 -55.66 34.18 -38.56
C ASN A 8 -54.47 33.23 -38.91
N ASN A 9 -54.87 31.97 -39.15
CA ASN A 9 -54.82 31.24 -40.43
C ASN A 9 -53.53 30.76 -41.14
N GLU A 10 -53.42 29.42 -41.14
CA GLU A 10 -53.38 28.52 -42.32
C GLU A 10 -52.13 28.40 -43.24
N ARG A 11 -52.25 27.53 -44.26
CA ARG A 11 -51.17 26.78 -44.92
C ARG A 11 -51.27 26.81 -46.46
N LEU A 12 -50.10 26.62 -47.09
CA LEU A 12 -49.81 26.32 -48.51
C LEU A 12 -49.82 27.53 -49.47
N GLY A 13 -48.72 27.67 -50.23
CA GLY A 13 -48.61 28.65 -51.31
C GLY A 13 -47.16 29.09 -51.58
N SER A 14 -46.56 28.56 -52.64
CA SER A 14 -45.20 28.89 -53.10
C SER A 14 -45.01 30.39 -53.39
N SER A 15 -43.98 31.02 -52.81
CA SER A 15 -43.04 31.89 -53.57
C SER A 15 -41.82 32.30 -52.73
N LEU A 16 -40.63 31.89 -53.18
CA LEU A 16 -39.43 32.70 -52.98
C LEU A 16 -38.56 32.58 -54.24
N VAL A 17 -39.07 33.18 -55.31
CA VAL A 17 -38.46 33.15 -56.64
C VAL A 17 -37.18 33.97 -56.66
N LEU A 18 -36.04 33.30 -56.70
CA LEU A 18 -34.82 33.85 -57.30
C LEU A 18 -34.85 33.50 -58.79
N CYS A 19 -35.20 34.47 -59.63
CA CYS A 19 -35.29 34.30 -61.07
C CYS A 19 -33.92 33.94 -61.67
N ASN A 20 -33.86 32.87 -62.45
CA ASN A 20 -32.91 32.82 -63.56
C ASN A 20 -33.25 33.96 -64.53
N LYS A 21 -32.36 34.94 -64.65
CA LYS A 21 -32.20 35.72 -65.88
C LYS A 21 -30.85 35.38 -66.48
N SER A 22 -30.87 34.58 -67.54
CA SER A 22 -29.74 34.47 -68.46
C SER A 22 -29.54 35.80 -69.18
N GLY A 23 -28.38 36.40 -69.00
CA GLY A 23 -27.92 37.56 -69.76
C GLY A 23 -26.40 37.56 -69.74
N ASP A 24 -25.79 37.39 -70.91
CA ASP A 24 -24.36 37.14 -71.01
C ASP A 24 -23.52 38.34 -70.55
N SER A 25 -22.69 38.13 -69.53
CA SER A 25 -21.50 38.94 -69.27
C SER A 25 -20.56 38.21 -68.30
N ASP A 26 -19.27 38.18 -68.61
CA ASP A 26 -18.25 37.67 -67.69
C ASP A 26 -18.14 38.56 -66.45
N SER A 27 -18.33 38.00 -65.25
CA SER A 27 -17.57 38.44 -64.07
C SER A 27 -17.72 37.52 -62.85
N GLN A 28 -16.63 36.79 -62.57
CA GLN A 28 -16.14 36.45 -61.22
C GLN A 28 -17.18 36.27 -60.10
N THR A 29 -17.63 35.02 -59.86
CA THR A 29 -18.13 34.59 -58.55
C THR A 29 -16.99 34.61 -57.52
N LYS A 30 -16.70 35.79 -56.98
CA LYS A 30 -15.61 36.04 -56.03
C LYS A 30 -15.71 35.13 -54.81
N ALA A 31 -14.66 34.35 -54.55
CA ALA A 31 -14.52 33.51 -53.34
C ALA A 31 -14.25 34.30 -52.04
N LEU A 32 -14.69 35.57 -51.98
CA LEU A 32 -14.36 36.57 -50.96
C LEU A 32 -15.58 36.93 -50.09
N PHE A 33 -16.19 35.91 -49.48
CA PHE A 33 -17.19 36.07 -48.40
C PHE A 33 -17.18 34.95 -47.36
N LEU A 34 -16.37 33.89 -47.49
CA LEU A 34 -16.35 32.78 -46.53
C LEU A 34 -15.87 33.17 -45.12
N PRO A 35 -14.81 33.97 -44.96
CA PRO A 35 -14.39 34.48 -43.65
C PRO A 35 -15.47 35.33 -43.00
N GLU A 36 -16.07 36.26 -43.76
CA GLU A 36 -17.11 37.18 -43.31
C GLU A 36 -18.38 36.42 -42.91
N LEU A 37 -18.84 35.46 -43.73
CA LEU A 37 -19.96 34.57 -43.40
C LEU A 37 -19.69 33.76 -42.13
N THR A 38 -18.50 33.17 -42.00
CA THR A 38 -18.13 32.40 -40.80
C THR A 38 -18.10 33.29 -39.56
N HIS A 39 -17.59 34.51 -39.68
CA HIS A 39 -17.55 35.49 -38.59
C HIS A 39 -18.96 36.00 -38.22
N MET A 40 -19.82 36.26 -39.22
CA MET A 40 -21.23 36.61 -39.00
C MET A 40 -22.02 35.48 -38.36
N PHE A 41 -21.83 34.22 -38.76
CA PHE A 41 -22.45 33.07 -38.10
C PHE A 41 -21.99 32.94 -36.65
N ILE A 42 -20.71 33.12 -36.35
CA ILE A 42 -20.19 33.11 -34.97
C ILE A 42 -20.81 34.25 -34.15
N LYS A 43 -20.90 35.47 -34.71
CA LYS A 43 -21.50 36.63 -34.04
C LYS A 43 -23.01 36.46 -33.80
N ALA A 44 -23.73 35.83 -34.74
CA ALA A 44 -25.15 35.50 -34.62
C ALA A 44 -25.44 34.30 -33.68
N LEU A 45 -24.49 33.37 -33.52
CA LEU A 45 -24.55 32.29 -32.52
C LEU A 45 -24.25 32.79 -31.10
N GLY A 46 -23.63 33.97 -30.98
CA GLY A 46 -23.61 34.82 -29.79
C GLY A 46 -22.22 34.96 -29.16
N GLU A 47 -21.75 36.20 -29.06
CA GLU A 47 -20.72 36.59 -28.11
C GLU A 47 -21.22 36.36 -26.67
N LYS A 48 -20.35 35.94 -25.76
CA LYS A 48 -20.70 35.79 -24.34
C LYS A 48 -20.81 37.17 -23.68
N THR A 49 -22.01 37.54 -23.24
CA THR A 49 -22.15 38.56 -22.19
C THR A 49 -21.82 37.94 -20.82
N GLN A 50 -21.55 38.78 -19.82
CA GLN A 50 -21.28 38.30 -18.46
C GLN A 50 -22.50 37.57 -17.86
N ASP A 51 -23.71 37.97 -18.26
CA ASP A 51 -25.00 37.49 -17.73
C ASP A 51 -25.45 36.13 -18.31
N SER A 52 -24.81 35.64 -19.39
CA SER A 52 -25.22 34.38 -20.04
C SER A 52 -24.03 33.56 -20.54
N PRO A 53 -23.47 32.64 -19.72
CA PRO A 53 -22.24 31.91 -20.04
C PRO A 53 -22.43 30.76 -21.07
N THR A 54 -23.60 30.62 -21.68
CA THR A 54 -23.97 29.52 -22.60
C THR A 54 -24.42 30.03 -23.97
N TYR A 55 -23.82 29.51 -25.05
CA TYR A 55 -24.27 29.75 -26.43
C TYR A 55 -25.77 29.46 -26.59
N ARG A 56 -26.53 30.45 -27.07
CA ARG A 56 -28.01 30.38 -27.14
C ARG A 56 -28.55 29.26 -28.03
N ASN A 57 -27.84 28.91 -29.11
CA ASN A 57 -28.33 28.01 -30.16
C ASN A 57 -27.47 26.74 -30.37
N LYS A 58 -27.32 25.92 -29.32
CA LYS A 58 -26.62 24.62 -29.41
C LYS A 58 -27.16 23.67 -30.50
N ARG A 59 -28.49 23.62 -30.70
CA ARG A 59 -29.12 22.77 -31.75
C ARG A 59 -28.72 23.21 -33.17
N SER A 60 -28.61 24.52 -33.43
CA SER A 60 -28.25 25.03 -34.74
C SER A 60 -26.82 24.66 -35.15
N LEU A 61 -25.87 24.65 -34.19
CA LEU A 61 -24.50 24.17 -34.42
C LEU A 61 -24.43 22.69 -34.81
N VAL A 62 -25.25 21.83 -34.18
CA VAL A 62 -25.33 20.41 -34.52
C VAL A 62 -25.89 20.21 -35.93
N ASN A 63 -26.97 20.92 -36.28
CA ASN A 63 -27.58 20.83 -37.61
C ASN A 63 -26.69 21.41 -38.73
N LEU A 64 -25.90 22.45 -38.44
CA LEU A 64 -24.92 23.00 -39.39
C LEU A 64 -23.74 22.03 -39.58
N GLY A 65 -23.28 21.40 -38.50
CA GLY A 65 -22.23 20.38 -38.51
C GLY A 65 -22.60 19.12 -39.30
N SER A 66 -23.88 18.71 -39.28
CA SER A 66 -24.37 17.56 -40.04
C SER A 66 -24.65 17.86 -41.52
N THR A 67 -25.02 19.09 -41.87
CA THR A 67 -25.30 19.48 -43.27
C THR A 67 -24.07 19.94 -44.05
N CYS A 68 -23.03 20.49 -43.41
CA CYS A 68 -21.89 21.05 -44.15
C CYS A 68 -20.52 20.72 -43.53
N LYS A 69 -20.01 19.54 -43.89
CA LYS A 69 -18.73 18.97 -43.44
C LYS A 69 -17.54 19.93 -43.58
N TYR A 70 -17.50 20.75 -44.63
CA TYR A 70 -16.42 21.72 -44.88
C TYR A 70 -16.46 22.90 -43.89
N PHE A 71 -17.63 23.54 -43.70
CA PHE A 71 -17.80 24.59 -42.69
C PHE A 71 -17.55 24.07 -41.27
N TRP A 72 -17.94 22.84 -40.96
CA TRP A 72 -17.66 22.23 -39.65
C TRP A 72 -16.15 22.13 -39.38
N THR A 73 -15.35 21.74 -40.37
CA THR A 73 -13.88 21.74 -40.27
C THR A 73 -13.32 23.16 -40.10
N THR A 74 -13.79 24.14 -40.88
CA THR A 74 -13.33 25.54 -40.75
C THR A 74 -13.69 26.17 -39.40
N ILE A 75 -14.92 25.94 -38.90
CA ILE A 75 -15.39 26.42 -37.60
C ILE A 75 -14.59 25.76 -36.46
N LYS A 76 -14.29 24.46 -36.55
CA LYS A 76 -13.39 23.77 -35.61
C LYS A 76 -12.02 24.45 -35.55
N VAL A 77 -11.35 24.65 -36.69
CA VAL A 77 -10.03 25.30 -36.76
C VAL A 77 -10.07 26.71 -36.18
N PHE A 78 -11.11 27.50 -36.46
CA PHE A 78 -11.27 28.84 -35.87
C PHE A 78 -11.45 28.80 -34.35
N LEU A 79 -12.30 27.90 -33.83
CA LEU A 79 -12.53 27.74 -32.39
C LEU A 79 -11.27 27.28 -31.67
N TYR A 80 -10.49 26.35 -32.24
CA TYR A 80 -9.19 25.94 -31.69
C TYR A 80 -8.19 27.11 -31.69
N THR A 81 -8.18 27.93 -32.74
CA THR A 81 -7.32 29.12 -32.84
C THR A 81 -7.67 30.16 -31.77
N GLN A 82 -8.95 30.36 -31.44
CA GLN A 82 -9.33 31.19 -30.28
C GLN A 82 -8.95 30.54 -28.95
N ASP A 83 -9.16 29.23 -28.77
CA ASP A 83 -8.79 28.52 -27.53
C ASP A 83 -7.29 28.59 -27.20
N ILE A 84 -6.45 28.69 -28.24
CA ILE A 84 -5.00 28.90 -28.15
C ILE A 84 -4.68 30.37 -27.79
N LYS A 85 -5.34 31.35 -28.43
CA LYS A 85 -5.18 32.78 -28.08
C LYS A 85 -5.60 33.08 -26.64
N ASP A 86 -6.74 32.54 -26.21
CA ASP A 86 -7.27 32.65 -24.85
C ASP A 86 -6.45 31.82 -23.83
N ARG A 87 -5.55 30.93 -24.29
CA ARG A 87 -4.86 29.88 -23.52
C ARG A 87 -5.81 28.97 -22.70
N GLN A 88 -7.08 28.91 -23.06
CA GLN A 88 -8.09 28.19 -22.26
C GLN A 88 -8.34 26.75 -22.72
N LEU A 89 -8.02 26.39 -23.97
CA LEU A 89 -8.02 24.99 -24.44
C LEU A 89 -9.35 24.26 -24.17
N ARG A 90 -10.49 24.95 -24.27
CA ARG A 90 -11.83 24.46 -23.91
C ARG A 90 -12.26 23.26 -24.75
N GLY A 91 -11.99 23.26 -26.06
CA GLY A 91 -12.27 22.14 -26.96
C GLY A 91 -11.40 20.91 -26.66
N LEU A 92 -10.13 21.12 -26.34
CA LEU A 92 -9.22 20.06 -25.91
C LEU A 92 -9.65 19.48 -24.56
N LYS A 93 -9.97 20.33 -23.58
CA LYS A 93 -10.56 19.95 -22.28
C LYS A 93 -11.93 19.27 -22.43
N TYR A 94 -12.73 19.63 -23.43
CA TYR A 94 -13.98 18.94 -23.76
C TYR A 94 -13.69 17.52 -24.22
N ALA A 95 -12.82 17.34 -25.22
CA ALA A 95 -12.46 16.03 -25.74
C ALA A 95 -11.81 15.12 -24.68
N ILE A 96 -11.06 15.71 -23.75
CA ILE A 96 -10.46 15.03 -22.60
C ILE A 96 -11.49 14.62 -21.52
N ASN A 97 -12.69 15.21 -21.51
CA ASN A 97 -13.73 14.92 -20.51
C ASN A 97 -15.00 14.26 -21.08
N ARG A 98 -15.04 14.01 -22.40
CA ARG A 98 -16.18 13.46 -23.12
C ARG A 98 -15.76 12.29 -24.01
N ASP A 99 -16.75 11.49 -24.33
CA ASP A 99 -16.63 10.18 -24.96
C ASP A 99 -17.78 10.13 -25.97
N ASP A 100 -17.56 10.87 -27.07
CA ASP A 100 -18.51 11.10 -28.15
C ASP A 100 -17.74 11.38 -29.46
N ASP A 101 -18.43 11.27 -30.60
CA ASP A 101 -17.81 11.45 -31.92
C ASP A 101 -17.18 12.85 -32.08
N VAL A 102 -17.67 13.84 -31.33
CA VAL A 102 -17.12 15.20 -31.36
C VAL A 102 -15.77 15.24 -30.63
N ALA A 103 -15.63 14.58 -29.48
CA ALA A 103 -14.37 14.41 -28.75
C ALA A 103 -13.30 13.69 -29.59
N VAL A 104 -13.62 12.51 -30.15
CA VAL A 104 -12.70 11.76 -31.02
C VAL A 104 -12.32 12.59 -32.25
N SER A 105 -13.29 13.28 -32.86
CA SER A 105 -13.06 14.15 -34.02
C SER A 105 -12.39 15.50 -33.67
N ILE A 106 -12.29 15.89 -32.40
CA ILE A 106 -11.44 17.00 -31.95
C ILE A 106 -9.99 16.53 -31.91
N LEU A 107 -9.72 15.37 -31.29
CA LEU A 107 -8.38 14.81 -31.14
C LEU A 107 -7.75 14.49 -32.50
N ASN A 108 -8.48 13.79 -33.37
CA ASN A 108 -7.98 13.36 -34.67
C ASN A 108 -7.80 14.49 -35.71
N ASN A 109 -8.30 15.70 -35.44
CA ASN A 109 -8.19 16.86 -36.36
C ASN A 109 -7.44 18.05 -35.74
N TYR A 110 -6.80 17.87 -34.59
CA TYR A 110 -5.96 18.91 -33.99
C TYR A 110 -4.57 18.92 -34.65
N PRO A 111 -4.05 20.07 -35.13
CA PRO A 111 -2.72 20.13 -35.75
C PRO A 111 -1.62 19.68 -34.80
N LEU A 112 -0.68 18.86 -35.29
CA LEU A 112 0.29 18.13 -34.45
C LEU A 112 1.25 19.09 -33.73
N GLU A 113 1.67 20.15 -34.42
CA GLU A 113 2.53 21.22 -33.92
C GLU A 113 1.86 22.01 -32.79
N LEU A 114 0.53 22.11 -32.82
CA LEU A 114 -0.28 22.80 -31.82
C LEU A 114 -0.72 21.89 -30.67
N LEU A 115 -0.78 20.57 -30.89
CA LEU A 115 -1.05 19.58 -29.85
C LEU A 115 0.19 19.33 -28.97
N LYS A 116 1.37 19.18 -29.60
CA LYS A 116 2.63 18.77 -28.95
C LYS A 116 3.00 19.53 -27.66
N PRO A 117 2.83 20.87 -27.55
CA PRO A 117 3.14 21.60 -26.31
C PRO A 117 2.23 21.28 -25.12
N TRP A 118 1.09 20.61 -25.33
CA TRP A 118 0.07 20.36 -24.30
C TRP A 118 -0.05 18.90 -23.85
N VAL A 119 0.56 17.97 -24.58
CA VAL A 119 0.43 16.51 -24.39
C VAL A 119 0.63 16.08 -22.93
N ASP A 120 1.74 16.52 -22.34
CA ASP A 120 2.16 16.18 -20.97
C ASP A 120 1.77 17.22 -19.91
N VAL A 121 0.94 18.21 -20.25
CA VAL A 121 0.53 19.25 -19.30
C VAL A 121 -0.42 18.66 -18.25
N GLU A 122 -0.05 18.80 -16.97
CA GLU A 122 -0.90 18.38 -15.85
C GLU A 122 -2.18 19.25 -15.79
N PHE A 123 -3.30 18.69 -16.23
CA PHE A 123 -4.64 19.26 -16.03
C PHE A 123 -5.02 19.14 -14.55
N VAL A 124 -5.43 20.26 -13.94
CA VAL A 124 -5.91 20.29 -12.55
C VAL A 124 -7.42 20.18 -12.51
N SER A 125 -7.93 19.27 -11.69
CA SER A 125 -9.35 19.16 -11.35
C SER A 125 -9.56 19.23 -9.83
N TYR A 126 -10.78 19.50 -9.42
CA TYR A 126 -11.20 19.51 -8.01
C TYR A 126 -12.43 18.61 -7.85
N VAL A 127 -12.39 17.71 -6.87
CA VAL A 127 -13.51 16.84 -6.53
C VAL A 127 -13.93 17.09 -5.09
N THR A 128 -15.20 17.41 -4.91
CA THR A 128 -15.84 17.44 -3.60
C THR A 128 -16.17 16.01 -3.20
N ARG A 129 -15.61 15.54 -2.07
CA ARG A 129 -16.07 14.33 -1.40
C ARG A 129 -17.17 14.67 -0.39
N ASP A 130 -18.12 13.76 -0.27
CA ASP A 130 -19.08 13.75 0.83
C ASP A 130 -18.34 13.73 2.19
N PRO A 131 -18.87 14.40 3.23
CA PRO A 131 -18.18 14.49 4.51
C PRO A 131 -18.06 13.11 5.19
N PRO A 132 -16.96 12.83 5.92
CA PRO A 132 -16.75 11.55 6.59
C PRO A 132 -17.69 11.30 7.78
N THR A 133 -18.45 12.32 8.20
CA THR A 133 -19.53 12.24 9.20
C THR A 133 -20.73 13.07 8.73
N PRO A 134 -21.97 12.75 9.16
CA PRO A 134 -23.18 13.50 8.74
C PRO A 134 -23.17 15.00 9.06
N GLN A 135 -22.33 15.45 10.00
CA GLN A 135 -22.17 16.86 10.41
C GLN A 135 -20.93 17.55 9.79
N GLY A 136 -20.15 16.85 8.97
CA GLY A 136 -18.92 17.40 8.40
C GLY A 136 -19.13 18.35 7.21
N GLN A 137 -18.14 19.20 6.96
CA GLN A 137 -18.05 19.98 5.71
C GLN A 137 -17.56 19.07 4.55
N PRO A 138 -18.10 19.21 3.32
CA PRO A 138 -17.61 18.47 2.16
C PRO A 138 -16.15 18.82 1.84
N VAL A 139 -15.29 17.80 1.68
CA VAL A 139 -13.84 18.01 1.50
C VAL A 139 -13.53 18.17 0.02
N ARG A 140 -12.98 19.33 -0.38
CA ARG A 140 -12.61 19.61 -1.78
C ARG A 140 -11.16 19.21 -2.05
N GLU A 141 -10.98 18.00 -2.58
CA GLU A 141 -9.68 17.45 -2.94
C GLU A 141 -9.22 17.95 -4.32
N ARG A 142 -7.90 18.10 -4.50
CA ARG A 142 -7.27 18.37 -5.80
C ARG A 142 -6.89 17.04 -6.49
N CYS A 143 -6.97 17.03 -7.81
CA CYS A 143 -6.53 15.95 -8.68
C CYS A 143 -5.68 16.53 -9.83
N THR A 144 -4.71 15.76 -10.32
CA THR A 144 -3.97 16.07 -11.56
C THR A 144 -3.87 14.85 -12.47
N TYR A 145 -3.88 15.08 -13.78
CA TYR A 145 -3.77 14.06 -14.83
C TYR A 145 -3.27 14.68 -16.15
N THR A 146 -2.80 13.87 -17.09
CA THR A 146 -2.43 14.29 -18.47
C THR A 146 -3.37 13.64 -19.50
N MET A 147 -3.18 13.91 -20.80
CA MET A 147 -4.05 13.32 -21.84
C MET A 147 -3.97 11.78 -21.86
N LEU A 148 -2.79 11.22 -21.63
CA LEU A 148 -2.56 9.76 -21.65
C LEU A 148 -3.36 9.03 -20.57
N HIS A 149 -3.43 9.60 -19.35
CA HIS A 149 -4.27 9.12 -18.25
C HIS A 149 -5.76 9.05 -18.63
N VAL A 150 -6.23 10.02 -19.42
CA VAL A 150 -7.62 10.11 -19.86
C VAL A 150 -7.90 9.15 -21.01
N ALA A 151 -7.03 9.08 -22.02
CA ALA A 151 -7.16 8.13 -23.13
C ALA A 151 -7.17 6.68 -22.62
N ALA A 152 -6.34 6.39 -21.60
CA ALA A 152 -6.35 5.14 -20.85
C ALA A 152 -7.69 4.90 -20.11
N ILE A 153 -8.19 5.86 -19.32
CA ILE A 153 -9.49 5.74 -18.61
C ILE A 153 -10.68 5.54 -19.57
N ARG A 154 -10.59 6.08 -20.78
CA ARG A 154 -11.64 6.07 -21.81
C ARG A 154 -11.46 4.99 -22.87
N ASN A 155 -10.47 4.11 -22.74
CA ASN A 155 -10.17 3.06 -23.74
C ASN A 155 -9.99 3.60 -25.18
N LEU A 156 -9.44 4.81 -25.33
CA LEU A 156 -9.28 5.48 -26.63
C LEU A 156 -7.98 5.00 -27.33
N TYR A 157 -7.97 3.75 -27.80
CA TYR A 157 -6.77 3.07 -28.32
C TYR A 157 -6.00 3.90 -29.36
N ASP A 158 -6.69 4.42 -30.39
CA ASP A 158 -6.09 5.27 -31.42
C ASP A 158 -5.47 6.55 -30.84
N THR A 159 -6.10 7.13 -29.82
CA THR A 159 -5.59 8.32 -29.12
C THR A 159 -4.34 7.99 -28.31
N ILE A 160 -4.25 6.80 -27.70
CA ILE A 160 -3.05 6.34 -26.98
C ILE A 160 -1.87 6.25 -27.96
N GLY A 161 -2.05 5.62 -29.12
CA GLY A 161 -1.03 5.59 -30.18
C GLY A 161 -0.67 6.98 -30.71
N LYS A 162 -1.67 7.86 -30.91
CA LYS A 162 -1.41 9.22 -31.38
C LYS A 162 -0.68 10.09 -30.36
N LEU A 163 -0.92 9.88 -29.06
CA LEU A 163 -0.17 10.54 -27.98
C LEU A 163 1.28 10.05 -27.94
N HIS A 164 1.55 8.76 -28.19
CA HIS A 164 2.91 8.25 -28.37
C HIS A 164 3.62 8.92 -29.56
N GLU A 165 2.99 9.00 -30.74
CA GLU A 165 3.56 9.71 -31.91
C GLU A 165 3.89 11.18 -31.64
N LEU A 166 3.09 11.86 -30.82
CA LEU A 166 3.32 13.25 -30.41
C LEU A 166 4.43 13.42 -29.37
N GLY A 167 4.90 12.32 -28.76
CA GLY A 167 5.98 12.29 -27.77
C GLY A 167 5.50 12.36 -26.32
N ALA A 168 4.33 11.81 -25.99
CA ALA A 168 3.83 11.75 -24.61
C ALA A 168 4.76 10.93 -23.70
N THR A 169 5.05 11.47 -22.51
CA THR A 169 5.87 10.80 -21.49
C THR A 169 5.01 10.15 -20.41
N TRP A 170 5.58 9.16 -19.72
CA TRP A 170 4.90 8.43 -18.63
C TRP A 170 4.84 9.26 -17.34
N THR A 171 4.03 10.31 -17.42
CA THR A 171 3.69 11.24 -16.35
C THR A 171 2.86 10.56 -15.26
N TYR A 172 2.94 11.07 -14.03
CA TYR A 172 2.18 10.52 -12.89
C TYR A 172 1.25 11.58 -12.29
N GLY A 173 -0.06 11.37 -12.44
CA GLY A 173 -1.11 12.22 -11.89
C GLY A 173 -1.29 12.09 -10.38
N SER A 174 -2.16 12.90 -9.78
CA SER A 174 -2.50 12.85 -8.34
C SER A 174 -3.99 12.57 -8.12
N ASN A 175 -4.31 11.90 -7.00
CA ASN A 175 -5.67 11.52 -6.58
C ASN A 175 -6.49 10.79 -7.67
N VAL A 176 -6.14 9.54 -7.96
CA VAL A 176 -6.87 8.67 -8.91
C VAL A 176 -8.37 8.56 -8.59
N SER A 177 -8.76 8.67 -7.32
CA SER A 177 -10.17 8.53 -6.92
C SER A 177 -11.11 9.58 -7.52
N ALA A 178 -10.56 10.74 -7.92
CA ALA A 178 -11.30 11.84 -8.53
C ALA A 178 -11.74 11.57 -9.98
N VAL A 179 -11.03 10.70 -10.71
CA VAL A 179 -11.33 10.34 -12.10
C VAL A 179 -12.01 8.97 -12.24
N LEU A 180 -12.00 8.15 -11.18
CA LEU A 180 -12.71 6.88 -11.13
C LEU A 180 -14.22 7.07 -10.90
N SER A 181 -15.03 6.40 -11.72
CA SER A 181 -16.48 6.31 -11.53
C SER A 181 -16.84 5.72 -10.17
N HIS A 182 -18.07 5.93 -9.68
CA HIS A 182 -18.51 5.36 -8.40
C HIS A 182 -18.35 3.83 -8.37
N ALA A 183 -18.69 3.15 -9.48
CA ALA A 183 -18.48 1.71 -9.64
C ALA A 183 -17.00 1.32 -9.62
N ALA A 184 -16.11 2.09 -10.27
CA ALA A 184 -14.67 1.83 -10.25
C ALA A 184 -14.03 2.09 -8.87
N ARG A 185 -14.50 3.10 -8.12
CA ARG A 185 -14.11 3.33 -6.72
C ARG A 185 -14.56 2.17 -5.80
N ALA A 186 -15.79 1.69 -5.97
CA ALA A 186 -16.29 0.52 -5.25
C ALA A 186 -15.50 -0.76 -5.63
N LYS A 187 -15.15 -0.93 -6.90
CA LYS A 187 -14.32 -2.03 -7.42
C LYS A 187 -12.89 -1.99 -6.89
N LEU A 188 -12.29 -0.81 -6.77
CA LEU A 188 -10.99 -0.60 -6.11
C LEU A 188 -11.06 -1.03 -4.63
N SER A 189 -12.03 -0.50 -3.88
CA SER A 189 -12.23 -0.83 -2.46
C SER A 189 -12.45 -2.33 -2.21
N THR A 190 -13.26 -2.99 -3.04
CA THR A 190 -13.56 -4.43 -2.90
C THR A 190 -12.48 -5.36 -3.45
N SER A 191 -11.74 -4.96 -4.50
CA SER A 191 -10.71 -5.81 -5.11
C SER A 191 -9.34 -5.65 -4.47
N PHE A 192 -9.03 -4.46 -3.96
CA PHE A 192 -7.75 -4.09 -3.34
C PHE A 192 -7.99 -3.36 -2.00
N PRO A 193 -8.53 -4.02 -0.96
CA PRO A 193 -8.99 -3.34 0.25
C PRO A 193 -7.88 -2.54 0.97
N MET A 194 -6.63 -2.99 0.92
CA MET A 194 -5.48 -2.28 1.49
C MET A 194 -4.91 -1.15 0.61
N PHE A 195 -5.43 -0.92 -0.61
CA PHE A 195 -4.84 0.07 -1.52
C PHE A 195 -4.89 1.49 -0.94
N HIS A 196 -6.02 1.92 -0.39
CA HIS A 196 -6.16 3.30 0.10
C HIS A 196 -5.45 3.54 1.45
N SER A 197 -5.29 2.50 2.28
CA SER A 197 -4.54 2.60 3.54
C SER A 197 -3.03 2.61 3.33
N VAL A 198 -2.51 1.82 2.39
CA VAL A 198 -1.07 1.68 2.14
C VAL A 198 -0.55 2.70 1.11
N PHE A 199 -1.40 3.18 0.19
CA PHE A 199 -1.02 4.04 -0.94
C PHE A 199 -1.87 5.31 -1.08
N GLY A 200 -2.45 5.80 0.02
CA GLY A 200 -3.31 6.99 0.02
C GLY A 200 -2.66 8.27 -0.55
N ASN A 201 -1.33 8.38 -0.44
CA ASN A 201 -0.53 9.51 -0.94
C ASN A 201 0.12 9.24 -2.33
N ALA A 202 -0.23 8.14 -3.00
CA ALA A 202 0.37 7.81 -4.30
C ALA A 202 -0.01 8.84 -5.39
N LYS A 203 0.99 9.28 -6.15
CA LYS A 203 0.76 9.65 -7.55
C LYS A 203 0.48 8.35 -8.35
N TRP A 204 -0.36 8.42 -9.38
CA TRP A 204 -0.81 7.28 -10.17
C TRP A 204 -0.33 7.37 -11.62
N ALA A 205 -0.10 6.23 -12.26
CA ALA A 205 0.28 6.15 -13.68
C ALA A 205 -0.95 5.89 -14.58
N PRO A 206 -0.88 6.16 -15.90
CA PRO A 206 -2.01 6.02 -16.82
C PRO A 206 -2.70 4.65 -16.79
N ASN A 207 -1.93 3.57 -16.68
CA ASN A 207 -2.46 2.20 -16.69
C ASN A 207 -3.26 1.81 -15.42
N LEU A 208 -3.08 2.48 -14.28
CA LEU A 208 -3.67 2.06 -13.00
C LEU A 208 -5.20 1.95 -13.08
N ALA A 209 -5.86 2.91 -13.73
CA ALA A 209 -7.31 2.91 -13.85
C ALA A 209 -7.81 1.77 -14.77
N CYS A 210 -7.11 1.48 -15.87
CA CYS A 210 -7.39 0.36 -16.76
C CYS A 210 -7.25 -0.98 -16.02
N LEU A 211 -6.21 -1.12 -15.20
CA LEU A 211 -5.95 -2.32 -14.38
C LEU A 211 -7.02 -2.54 -13.30
N ILE A 212 -7.51 -1.47 -12.66
CA ILE A 212 -8.66 -1.51 -11.74
C ILE A 212 -9.93 -1.92 -12.48
N ASN A 213 -10.16 -1.39 -13.68
CA ASN A 213 -11.32 -1.71 -14.50
C ASN A 213 -11.21 -3.11 -15.16
N LYS A 214 -10.01 -3.68 -15.29
CA LYS A 214 -9.68 -4.91 -16.05
C LYS A 214 -9.81 -4.73 -17.57
N GLU A 215 -9.53 -3.53 -18.07
CA GLU A 215 -9.53 -3.22 -19.51
C GLU A 215 -8.25 -3.77 -20.15
N HIS A 216 -8.29 -5.06 -20.50
CA HIS A 216 -7.13 -5.82 -20.97
C HIS A 216 -6.50 -5.21 -22.23
N HIS A 217 -7.31 -4.83 -23.22
CA HIS A 217 -6.79 -4.29 -24.47
C HIS A 217 -6.09 -2.93 -24.29
N THR A 218 -6.64 -2.04 -23.44
CA THR A 218 -5.99 -0.77 -23.09
C THR A 218 -4.64 -0.98 -22.40
N CYS A 219 -4.52 -2.04 -21.60
CA CYS A 219 -3.27 -2.42 -20.96
C CYS A 219 -2.24 -2.95 -21.97
N GLU A 220 -2.67 -3.74 -22.96
CA GLU A 220 -1.82 -4.23 -24.06
C GLU A 220 -1.27 -3.08 -24.91
N VAL A 221 -2.15 -2.14 -25.31
CA VAL A 221 -1.75 -0.95 -26.08
C VAL A 221 -0.78 -0.06 -25.30
N LEU A 222 -0.99 0.15 -24.00
CA LEU A 222 -0.04 0.90 -23.16
C LEU A 222 1.29 0.17 -22.99
N ALA A 223 1.29 -1.17 -22.89
CA ALA A 223 2.51 -1.97 -22.81
C ALA A 223 3.29 -2.00 -24.14
N GLN A 224 2.61 -1.89 -25.28
CA GLN A 224 3.24 -1.79 -26.61
C GLN A 224 4.00 -0.47 -26.78
N TYR A 225 3.42 0.65 -26.33
CA TYR A 225 3.99 1.99 -26.54
C TYR A 225 4.93 2.47 -25.42
N TRP A 226 4.79 1.98 -24.18
CA TRP A 226 5.70 2.29 -23.06
C TRP A 226 6.14 1.01 -22.31
N PRO A 227 6.83 0.05 -22.96
CA PRO A 227 7.14 -1.25 -22.37
C PRO A 227 8.01 -1.20 -21.10
N GLU A 228 8.87 -0.20 -20.97
CA GLU A 228 9.76 -0.02 -19.81
C GLU A 228 9.05 0.63 -18.61
N ASP A 229 8.06 1.50 -18.87
CA ASP A 229 7.35 2.24 -17.83
C ASP A 229 6.01 1.57 -17.43
N TYR A 230 5.40 0.78 -18.31
CA TYR A 230 4.18 0.01 -18.05
C TYR A 230 4.24 -0.90 -16.80
N PRO A 231 5.38 -1.51 -16.42
CA PRO A 231 5.53 -2.18 -15.13
C PRO A 231 5.24 -1.32 -13.89
N PHE A 232 5.17 0.01 -14.01
CA PHE A 232 4.96 0.95 -12.92
C PHE A 232 3.57 1.60 -12.98
N VAL A 233 2.83 1.49 -11.87
CA VAL A 233 1.42 1.89 -11.75
C VAL A 233 1.21 3.13 -10.86
N GLY A 234 2.25 3.57 -10.16
CA GLY A 234 2.20 4.69 -9.24
C GLY A 234 3.57 5.10 -8.71
N LYS A 235 3.63 6.20 -7.95
CA LYS A 235 4.86 6.83 -7.50
C LYS A 235 4.65 7.57 -6.18
N PHE A 236 5.62 7.49 -5.27
CA PHE A 236 5.63 8.18 -3.99
C PHE A 236 6.60 9.36 -4.06
N ILE A 237 6.23 10.46 -3.40
CA ILE A 237 7.10 11.59 -3.16
C ILE A 237 7.21 11.71 -1.64
N TYR A 238 8.40 11.43 -1.12
CA TYR A 238 8.64 11.35 0.31
C TYR A 238 9.05 12.73 0.88
N PRO A 239 8.29 13.32 1.82
CA PRO A 239 8.82 14.37 2.68
C PRO A 239 9.76 13.73 3.71
N THR A 240 11.05 14.06 3.65
CA THR A 240 12.08 13.46 4.50
C THR A 240 11.85 13.76 5.98
N GLY A 241 11.45 12.75 6.75
CA GLY A 241 11.29 12.85 8.20
C GLY A 241 12.63 12.78 8.93
N LEU A 242 13.18 13.94 9.29
CA LEU A 242 14.18 14.19 10.34
C LEU A 242 15.51 13.39 10.39
N LEU A 243 15.77 12.46 9.48
CA LEU A 243 17.08 11.77 9.38
C LEU A 243 18.19 12.71 8.87
N PRO A 244 19.22 13.04 9.68
CA PRO A 244 20.31 13.90 9.23
C PRO A 244 21.16 13.21 8.16
N GLY A 245 21.51 13.92 7.09
CA GLY A 245 22.44 13.41 6.06
C GLY A 245 21.85 12.53 4.96
N ALA A 246 20.55 12.20 5.01
CA ALA A 246 19.90 11.49 3.92
C ALA A 246 19.88 12.32 2.61
N PRO A 247 20.21 11.74 1.43
CA PRO A 247 20.16 12.45 0.16
C PRO A 247 18.73 12.78 -0.31
N ARG A 248 18.63 13.63 -1.35
CA ARG A 248 17.39 14.19 -1.92
C ARG A 248 16.25 13.17 -2.06
N ILE A 249 15.02 13.66 -1.80
CA ILE A 249 13.69 13.09 -2.13
C ILE A 249 13.77 11.78 -2.94
N VAL A 250 13.71 10.65 -2.24
CA VAL A 250 13.72 9.32 -2.88
C VAL A 250 12.34 9.04 -3.48
N GLU A 251 12.31 8.82 -4.79
CA GLU A 251 11.07 8.55 -5.54
C GLU A 251 10.82 7.05 -5.72
N CYS A 252 10.15 6.41 -4.75
CA CYS A 252 9.75 5.02 -4.91
C CYS A 252 8.64 4.87 -5.98
N LYS A 253 8.78 3.93 -6.93
CA LYS A 253 7.74 3.57 -7.91
C LYS A 253 6.95 2.33 -7.44
N MET A 254 5.62 2.41 -7.43
CA MET A 254 4.75 1.25 -7.24
C MET A 254 4.73 0.41 -8.52
N THR A 255 5.09 -0.87 -8.43
CA THR A 255 5.07 -1.81 -9.57
C THR A 255 3.75 -2.59 -9.69
N LEU A 256 3.50 -3.19 -10.85
CA LEU A 256 2.44 -4.17 -11.08
C LEU A 256 2.46 -5.34 -10.06
N VAL A 257 3.65 -5.77 -9.60
CA VAL A 257 3.79 -6.82 -8.57
C VAL A 257 3.10 -6.38 -7.28
N HIS A 258 3.41 -5.17 -6.81
CA HIS A 258 2.77 -4.60 -5.62
C HIS A 258 1.26 -4.46 -5.78
N LEU A 259 0.78 -4.06 -6.96
CA LEU A 259 -0.65 -3.96 -7.25
C LEU A 259 -1.34 -5.34 -7.17
N PHE A 260 -0.74 -6.37 -7.75
CA PHE A 260 -1.31 -7.72 -7.75
C PHE A 260 -1.19 -8.43 -6.39
N LEU A 261 -0.25 -8.06 -5.54
CA LEU A 261 -0.17 -8.55 -4.15
C LEU A 261 -1.33 -8.08 -3.28
N LEU A 262 -1.79 -6.83 -3.48
CA LEU A 262 -2.91 -6.20 -2.75
C LEU A 262 -4.29 -6.73 -3.14
N LEU A 263 -4.38 -7.45 -4.26
CA LEU A 263 -5.61 -8.09 -4.67
C LEU A 263 -6.04 -9.12 -3.61
N VAL A 264 -7.34 -9.15 -3.28
CA VAL A 264 -7.93 -10.19 -2.40
C VAL A 264 -7.38 -11.59 -2.73
N PRO A 265 -6.85 -12.38 -1.78
CA PRO A 265 -6.11 -13.61 -2.08
C PRO A 265 -6.91 -14.67 -2.87
N ALA A 266 -6.34 -15.17 -3.97
CA ALA A 266 -6.86 -16.30 -4.75
C ALA A 266 -5.74 -16.93 -5.61
N ARG A 267 -5.80 -18.25 -5.86
CA ARG A 267 -4.76 -19.00 -6.62
C ARG A 267 -4.40 -18.34 -7.95
N THR A 268 -5.39 -17.99 -8.78
CA THR A 268 -5.22 -17.36 -10.11
C THR A 268 -4.56 -15.98 -10.10
N ARG A 269 -4.23 -15.44 -8.91
CA ARG A 269 -3.50 -14.19 -8.70
C ARG A 269 -2.04 -14.45 -8.34
N HIS A 270 -1.73 -15.63 -7.78
CA HIS A 270 -0.37 -16.11 -7.52
C HIS A 270 0.34 -16.35 -8.85
N ASP A 271 -0.31 -17.07 -9.77
CA ASP A 271 0.17 -17.31 -11.14
C ASP A 271 0.51 -16.01 -11.90
N ARG A 272 -0.26 -14.93 -11.65
CA ARG A 272 -0.03 -13.60 -12.26
C ARG A 272 1.20 -12.91 -11.69
N VAL A 273 1.48 -13.07 -10.39
CA VAL A 273 2.68 -12.53 -9.76
C VAL A 273 3.91 -13.28 -10.26
N HIS A 274 3.86 -14.62 -10.36
CA HIS A 274 4.98 -15.40 -10.89
C HIS A 274 5.28 -15.07 -12.36
N LYS A 275 4.28 -15.09 -13.26
CA LYS A 275 4.49 -14.72 -14.67
C LYS A 275 5.06 -13.32 -14.87
N LEU A 276 4.67 -12.37 -14.02
CA LEU A 276 5.19 -11.01 -14.06
C LEU A 276 6.63 -10.91 -13.56
N LEU A 277 7.03 -11.74 -12.59
CA LEU A 277 8.41 -11.86 -12.11
C LEU A 277 9.31 -12.68 -13.04
N GLU A 278 8.75 -13.63 -13.78
CA GLU A 278 9.41 -14.33 -14.89
C GLU A 278 9.72 -13.35 -16.04
N GLN A 279 8.75 -12.51 -16.41
CA GLN A 279 8.90 -11.50 -17.47
C GLN A 279 9.77 -10.30 -17.06
N TYR A 280 9.71 -9.88 -15.79
CA TYR A 280 10.46 -8.73 -15.28
C TYR A 280 11.08 -9.03 -13.89
N PRO A 281 12.16 -9.83 -13.81
CA PRO A 281 12.76 -10.25 -12.53
C PRO A 281 13.16 -9.12 -11.59
N GLY A 282 13.62 -7.98 -12.15
CA GLY A 282 14.03 -6.80 -11.38
C GLY A 282 12.91 -6.20 -10.51
N LEU A 283 11.62 -6.40 -10.86
CA LEU A 283 10.51 -5.87 -10.07
C LEU A 283 10.41 -6.47 -8.66
N ARG A 284 11.11 -7.58 -8.38
CA ARG A 284 11.23 -8.20 -7.05
C ARG A 284 11.89 -7.27 -6.02
N GLN A 285 12.92 -6.54 -6.45
CA GLN A 285 13.82 -5.78 -5.59
C GLN A 285 13.40 -4.31 -5.41
N ILE A 286 12.42 -3.85 -6.20
CA ILE A 286 11.96 -2.45 -6.17
C ILE A 286 11.09 -2.22 -4.93
N PRO A 287 11.38 -1.22 -4.08
CA PRO A 287 10.55 -0.88 -2.93
C PRO A 287 9.32 -0.04 -3.29
N THR A 288 8.36 0.03 -2.39
CA THR A 288 7.17 0.87 -2.50
C THR A 288 6.77 1.49 -1.14
N THR A 289 5.79 2.40 -1.11
CA THR A 289 5.40 3.24 0.04
C THR A 289 6.47 4.23 0.52
N GLU A 290 6.09 5.08 1.48
CA GLU A 290 6.97 5.95 2.27
C GLU A 290 7.96 5.20 3.19
N TYR A 291 7.74 3.90 3.44
CA TYR A 291 8.62 3.07 4.28
C TYR A 291 9.60 2.20 3.49
N GLU A 292 9.59 2.29 2.16
CA GLU A 292 10.40 1.46 1.26
C GLU A 292 10.16 -0.06 1.41
N CYS A 293 8.92 -0.44 1.78
CA CYS A 293 8.40 -1.80 1.78
C CYS A 293 8.75 -2.57 0.49
N SER A 294 9.50 -3.67 0.62
CA SER A 294 9.59 -4.71 -0.42
C SER A 294 8.27 -5.48 -0.63
N ILE A 295 8.23 -6.30 -1.68
CA ILE A 295 7.10 -7.19 -2.01
C ILE A 295 6.67 -8.08 -0.84
N TYR A 296 7.59 -8.49 0.04
CA TYR A 296 7.28 -9.32 1.21
C TYR A 296 6.40 -8.58 2.23
N HIS A 297 6.74 -7.32 2.52
CA HIS A 297 5.96 -6.43 3.38
C HIS A 297 4.56 -6.20 2.80
N ILE A 298 4.45 -5.96 1.49
CA ILE A 298 3.15 -5.76 0.83
C ILE A 298 2.31 -7.05 0.83
N ALA A 299 2.93 -8.22 0.65
CA ALA A 299 2.24 -9.51 0.76
C ALA A 299 1.73 -9.78 2.19
N VAL A 300 2.46 -9.36 3.23
CA VAL A 300 2.01 -9.41 4.63
C VAL A 300 0.86 -8.43 4.89
N LEU A 301 0.99 -7.17 4.47
CA LEU A 301 -0.08 -6.15 4.57
C LEU A 301 -1.36 -6.59 3.87
N ALA A 302 -1.26 -7.23 2.71
CA ALA A 302 -2.40 -7.78 1.96
C ALA A 302 -2.90 -9.14 2.49
N ASN A 303 -2.26 -9.69 3.54
CA ASN A 303 -2.51 -11.02 4.09
C ASN A 303 -2.48 -12.16 3.04
N ASN A 304 -1.64 -12.00 2.01
CA ASN A 304 -1.58 -12.86 0.83
C ASN A 304 -0.65 -14.08 1.06
N HIS A 305 -0.95 -14.82 2.13
CA HIS A 305 -0.18 -15.97 2.63
C HIS A 305 0.17 -17.02 1.56
N GLY A 306 -0.63 -17.18 0.51
CA GLY A 306 -0.32 -18.08 -0.60
C GLY A 306 0.88 -17.62 -1.45
N VAL A 307 1.02 -16.30 -1.69
CA VAL A 307 2.22 -15.77 -2.34
C VAL A 307 3.41 -15.84 -1.40
N LEU A 308 3.24 -15.54 -0.10
CA LEU A 308 4.33 -15.68 0.88
C LEU A 308 4.87 -17.11 0.93
N ILE A 309 4.01 -18.14 1.00
CA ILE A 309 4.42 -19.55 0.92
C ILE A 309 5.17 -19.84 -0.39
N SER A 310 4.72 -19.28 -1.52
CA SER A 310 5.41 -19.47 -2.81
C SER A 310 6.78 -18.80 -2.84
N PHE A 311 6.89 -17.57 -2.35
CA PHE A 311 8.15 -16.82 -2.26
C PHE A 311 9.16 -17.46 -1.30
N LEU A 312 8.70 -17.93 -0.14
CA LEU A 312 9.52 -18.67 0.82
C LEU A 312 10.07 -19.97 0.17
N ARG A 313 9.26 -20.68 -0.61
CA ARG A 313 9.63 -21.97 -1.23
C ARG A 313 10.45 -21.88 -2.52
N GLN A 314 10.03 -21.04 -3.46
CA GLN A 314 10.56 -21.02 -4.83
C GLN A 314 11.66 -19.98 -5.04
N HIS A 315 11.77 -19.02 -4.13
CA HIS A 315 12.61 -17.83 -4.31
C HIS A 315 13.58 -17.61 -3.14
N ILE A 316 13.53 -18.48 -2.12
CA ILE A 316 14.33 -18.44 -0.88
C ILE A 316 14.37 -17.02 -0.32
N MET A 317 13.24 -16.56 0.22
CA MET A 317 13.20 -15.32 1.00
C MET A 317 14.19 -15.44 2.17
N ASN A 318 15.29 -14.70 2.08
CA ASN A 318 16.39 -14.68 3.04
C ASN A 318 16.75 -13.24 3.41
N ASP A 319 17.61 -13.07 4.41
CA ASP A 319 18.00 -11.78 4.97
C ASP A 319 18.92 -10.92 4.07
N ARG A 320 19.46 -11.51 2.98
CA ARG A 320 20.27 -10.81 1.96
C ARG A 320 19.44 -10.17 0.85
N GLU A 321 18.11 -10.35 0.87
CA GLU A 321 17.22 -9.71 -0.10
C GLU A 321 17.22 -8.17 0.07
N PRO A 322 17.40 -7.40 -1.02
CA PRO A 322 17.24 -5.95 -0.97
C PRO A 322 15.87 -5.56 -0.40
N HIS A 323 15.86 -4.64 0.56
CA HIS A 323 14.63 -4.22 1.26
C HIS A 323 13.91 -5.37 2.01
N PHE A 324 14.63 -6.44 2.42
CA PHE A 324 14.13 -7.39 3.42
C PHE A 324 13.73 -6.68 4.73
N VAL A 325 14.40 -5.57 5.05
CA VAL A 325 14.05 -4.64 6.12
C VAL A 325 13.64 -3.29 5.51
N ASP A 326 12.61 -2.67 6.07
CA ASP A 326 12.10 -1.34 5.70
C ASP A 326 13.01 -0.19 6.21
N ASN A 327 12.71 1.06 5.85
CA ASN A 327 13.49 2.23 6.26
C ASN A 327 13.29 2.67 7.74
N ARG A 328 12.69 1.82 8.57
CA ARG A 328 12.51 1.97 10.04
C ARG A 328 12.97 0.73 10.80
N GLY A 329 13.71 -0.18 10.16
CA GLY A 329 14.19 -1.41 10.78
C GLY A 329 13.15 -2.53 10.93
N PHE A 330 11.95 -2.42 10.35
CA PHE A 330 10.96 -3.49 10.39
C PHE A 330 11.23 -4.52 9.28
N ASN A 331 11.18 -5.81 9.63
CA ASN A 331 11.09 -6.90 8.66
C ASN A 331 9.61 -7.36 8.48
N PRO A 332 9.28 -8.26 7.54
CA PRO A 332 7.91 -8.72 7.31
C PRO A 332 7.22 -9.36 8.53
N LEU A 333 7.96 -9.94 9.47
CA LEU A 333 7.40 -10.51 10.70
C LEU A 333 6.93 -9.40 11.67
N HIS A 334 7.69 -8.31 11.82
CA HIS A 334 7.26 -7.13 12.57
C HIS A 334 5.93 -6.57 12.02
N TYR A 335 5.81 -6.52 10.69
CA TYR A 335 4.56 -6.15 10.01
C TYR A 335 3.41 -7.14 10.28
N ALA A 336 3.69 -8.45 10.32
CA ALA A 336 2.67 -9.46 10.59
C ALA A 336 2.09 -9.31 12.01
N PHE A 337 2.91 -8.95 13.00
CA PHE A 337 2.43 -8.62 14.34
C PHE A 337 1.56 -7.36 14.36
N VAL A 338 2.00 -6.26 13.73
CA VAL A 338 1.19 -5.02 13.61
C VAL A 338 -0.15 -5.29 12.90
N GLN A 339 -0.15 -6.07 11.81
CA GLN A 339 -1.38 -6.44 11.10
C GLN A 339 -2.27 -7.39 11.89
N SER A 340 -1.71 -8.28 12.71
CA SER A 340 -2.50 -9.12 13.62
C SER A 340 -3.33 -8.31 14.64
N LEU A 341 -2.97 -7.04 14.85
CA LEU A 341 -3.64 -6.08 15.72
C LEU A 341 -4.51 -5.05 14.96
N GLN A 342 -4.86 -5.35 13.70
CA GLN A 342 -5.84 -4.59 12.92
C GLN A 342 -7.10 -5.45 12.75
N GLY A 343 -7.96 -5.44 13.78
CA GLY A 343 -9.24 -6.15 13.78
C GLY A 343 -10.28 -5.53 12.82
N ASN A 344 -11.56 -5.86 13.01
CA ASN A 344 -12.69 -5.34 12.21
C ASN A 344 -12.77 -3.80 12.12
N SER A 345 -12.12 -3.08 13.02
CA SER A 345 -12.02 -1.61 13.07
C SER A 345 -10.87 -1.02 12.24
N GLY A 346 -9.97 -1.86 11.71
CA GLY A 346 -9.05 -1.46 10.66
C GLY A 346 -9.81 -1.03 9.39
N ARG A 347 -9.17 -0.29 8.49
CA ARG A 347 -9.81 0.21 7.24
C ARG A 347 -10.14 -0.89 6.21
N THR A 348 -10.19 -2.16 6.62
CA THR A 348 -10.46 -3.33 5.78
C THR A 348 -11.28 -4.37 6.55
N PRO A 349 -12.22 -5.09 5.88
CA PRO A 349 -12.99 -6.15 6.53
C PRO A 349 -12.11 -7.40 6.73
N GLN A 350 -11.53 -7.56 7.92
CA GLN A 350 -10.65 -8.69 8.24
C GLN A 350 -11.28 -9.68 9.22
N THR A 351 -11.49 -10.92 8.79
CA THR A 351 -11.73 -12.02 9.74
C THR A 351 -10.42 -12.33 10.50
N PRO A 352 -10.42 -12.43 11.85
CA PRO A 352 -9.19 -12.64 12.63
C PRO A 352 -8.40 -13.92 12.30
N ALA A 353 -9.02 -14.89 11.62
CA ALA A 353 -8.35 -16.08 11.11
C ALA A 353 -7.37 -15.79 9.95
N GLY A 354 -7.50 -14.63 9.30
CA GLY A 354 -6.65 -14.19 8.19
C GLY A 354 -5.23 -13.87 8.64
N THR A 355 -5.04 -12.79 9.39
CA THR A 355 -3.72 -12.27 9.79
C THR A 355 -2.93 -13.25 10.64
N THR A 356 -3.60 -14.00 11.51
CA THR A 356 -2.95 -15.08 12.29
C THR A 356 -2.35 -16.17 11.41
N ARG A 357 -2.82 -16.36 10.17
CA ARG A 357 -2.26 -17.34 9.22
C ARG A 357 -0.98 -16.84 8.56
N THR A 358 -0.91 -15.57 8.18
CA THR A 358 0.34 -14.96 7.69
C THR A 358 1.41 -14.95 8.77
N LEU A 359 1.04 -14.60 10.00
CA LEU A 359 1.95 -14.68 11.15
C LEU A 359 2.43 -16.12 11.39
N ALA A 360 1.54 -17.11 11.41
CA ALA A 360 1.91 -18.51 11.56
C ALA A 360 2.89 -18.95 10.46
N VAL A 361 2.64 -18.63 9.19
CA VAL A 361 3.54 -18.96 8.08
C VAL A 361 4.95 -18.40 8.30
N LEU A 362 5.13 -17.14 8.72
CA LEU A 362 6.49 -16.62 8.93
C LEU A 362 7.22 -17.32 10.09
N LEU A 363 6.51 -17.67 11.17
CA LEU A 363 7.06 -18.41 12.31
C LEU A 363 7.36 -19.89 11.97
N ASP A 364 6.52 -20.52 11.14
CA ASP A 364 6.69 -21.90 10.67
C ASP A 364 7.95 -22.03 9.78
N TYR A 365 8.31 -20.98 9.03
CA TYR A 365 9.56 -20.87 8.26
C TYR A 365 10.71 -20.25 9.08
N ARG A 366 10.66 -20.38 10.41
CA ARG A 366 11.73 -20.02 11.37
C ARG A 366 12.19 -18.54 11.33
N MET A 367 11.41 -17.65 10.74
CA MET A 367 11.69 -16.21 10.77
C MET A 367 11.59 -15.69 12.20
N ASN A 368 12.54 -14.86 12.62
CA ASN A 368 12.93 -14.69 14.03
C ASN A 368 12.08 -13.65 14.82
N PRO A 369 11.13 -14.07 15.69
CA PRO A 369 10.43 -13.19 16.64
C PRO A 369 11.31 -12.54 17.72
N MET A 370 12.56 -13.00 17.91
CA MET A 370 13.48 -12.40 18.89
C MET A 370 14.20 -11.18 18.31
N MET A 371 14.42 -11.15 16.99
CA MET A 371 15.11 -10.08 16.29
C MET A 371 14.41 -8.73 16.54
N PRO A 372 15.12 -7.71 17.08
CA PRO A 372 14.58 -6.35 17.21
C PRO A 372 14.52 -5.61 15.87
N GLN A 373 13.85 -4.45 15.87
CA GLN A 373 14.02 -3.47 14.80
C GLN A 373 15.50 -3.11 14.66
N THR A 374 16.01 -2.99 13.43
CA THR A 374 17.42 -2.63 13.18
C THR A 374 17.68 -1.12 13.15
N MET A 375 16.69 -0.34 13.58
CA MET A 375 16.75 1.11 13.77
C MET A 375 16.01 1.50 15.06
N ALA A 376 16.28 2.70 15.58
CA ALA A 376 15.63 3.21 16.78
C ALA A 376 14.09 3.20 16.62
N PRO A 377 13.33 2.67 17.61
CA PRO A 377 13.76 2.42 18.99
C PRO A 377 14.29 1.00 19.28
N TYR A 378 14.57 0.14 18.29
CA TYR A 378 15.00 -1.26 18.49
C TYR A 378 13.96 -2.15 19.21
N SER A 379 12.67 -1.91 19.02
CA SER A 379 11.62 -2.72 19.65
C SER A 379 11.53 -4.11 19.03
N HIS A 380 11.76 -5.14 19.84
CA HIS A 380 11.47 -6.53 19.49
C HIS A 380 9.95 -6.80 19.40
N PRO A 381 9.53 -7.78 18.58
CA PRO A 381 8.13 -8.14 18.38
C PRO A 381 7.26 -8.29 19.64
N LEU A 382 7.77 -8.93 20.70
CA LEU A 382 7.01 -9.11 21.95
C LEU A 382 6.70 -7.76 22.64
N LEU A 383 7.61 -6.79 22.55
CA LEU A 383 7.40 -5.42 23.06
C LEU A 383 6.50 -4.59 22.14
N ILE A 384 6.56 -4.78 20.82
CA ILE A 384 5.60 -4.16 19.90
C ILE A 384 4.18 -4.61 20.28
N MET A 385 3.97 -5.92 20.46
CA MET A 385 2.69 -6.46 20.96
C MET A 385 2.29 -5.87 22.33
N ALA A 386 3.24 -5.72 23.26
CA ALA A 386 2.97 -5.16 24.58
C ALA A 386 2.60 -3.67 24.53
N LYS A 387 3.19 -2.88 23.63
CA LYS A 387 2.85 -1.45 23.44
C LYS A 387 1.39 -1.25 23.06
N TYR A 388 0.81 -2.12 22.23
CA TYR A 388 -0.60 -2.04 21.85
C TYR A 388 -1.60 -2.33 22.99
N ILE A 389 -1.16 -2.93 24.11
CA ILE A 389 -1.99 -3.07 25.32
C ILE A 389 -2.42 -1.68 25.84
N LEU A 390 -1.54 -0.68 25.71
CA LEU A 390 -1.82 0.71 26.12
C LEU A 390 -2.83 1.43 25.20
N VAL A 391 -3.09 0.89 24.01
CA VAL A 391 -3.88 1.54 22.96
C VAL A 391 -5.25 0.90 22.79
N ASP A 392 -5.33 -0.43 22.66
CA ASP A 392 -6.59 -1.14 22.34
C ASP A 392 -6.68 -2.53 23.01
N TRP A 393 -6.37 -2.62 24.30
CA TRP A 393 -6.65 -3.85 25.05
C TRP A 393 -8.15 -4.21 25.06
N HIS A 394 -9.04 -3.22 25.03
CA HIS A 394 -10.49 -3.46 25.10
C HIS A 394 -11.06 -4.13 23.85
N GLY A 395 -10.65 -3.70 22.64
CA GLY A 395 -11.04 -4.39 21.41
C GLY A 395 -10.32 -5.72 21.20
N GLN A 396 -9.07 -5.84 21.67
CA GLN A 396 -8.15 -6.86 21.14
C GLN A 396 -7.46 -7.76 22.18
N CYS A 397 -7.80 -7.67 23.47
CA CYS A 397 -7.30 -8.50 24.57
C CYS A 397 -7.02 -9.97 24.21
N ARG A 398 -7.98 -10.66 23.57
CA ARG A 398 -7.82 -12.08 23.17
C ARG A 398 -6.71 -12.30 22.15
N VAL A 399 -6.55 -11.39 21.19
CA VAL A 399 -5.55 -11.48 20.12
C VAL A 399 -4.17 -11.08 20.62
N ILE A 400 -4.08 -9.96 21.35
CA ILE A 400 -2.83 -9.51 21.97
C ILE A 400 -2.29 -10.61 22.90
N LYS A 401 -3.12 -11.14 23.80
CA LYS A 401 -2.74 -12.23 24.70
C LYS A 401 -2.25 -13.46 23.93
N LYS A 402 -3.03 -13.96 22.96
CA LYS A 402 -2.66 -15.17 22.20
C LYS A 402 -1.30 -14.99 21.52
N ASN A 403 -1.12 -13.87 20.83
CA ASN A 403 0.07 -13.65 20.03
C ASN A 403 1.31 -13.44 20.92
N MET A 404 1.19 -12.78 22.08
CA MET A 404 2.27 -12.74 23.08
C MET A 404 2.61 -14.12 23.66
N GLU A 405 1.59 -14.94 24.00
CA GLU A 405 1.79 -16.31 24.49
C GLU A 405 2.39 -17.25 23.44
N ASP A 406 2.12 -17.01 22.15
CA ASP A 406 2.68 -17.74 21.02
C ASP A 406 4.14 -17.31 20.74
N ILE A 407 4.43 -16.00 20.69
CA ILE A 407 5.81 -15.46 20.56
C ILE A 407 6.71 -16.04 21.66
N ALA A 408 6.34 -15.84 22.92
CA ALA A 408 7.17 -16.24 24.05
C ALA A 408 7.33 -17.78 24.15
N ARG A 409 6.43 -18.56 23.53
CA ARG A 409 6.58 -20.01 23.37
C ARG A 409 7.60 -20.36 22.26
N TYR A 410 7.64 -19.61 21.16
CA TYR A 410 8.66 -19.78 20.12
C TYR A 410 10.05 -19.38 20.62
N GLU A 411 10.19 -18.20 21.27
CA GLU A 411 11.48 -17.79 21.87
C GLU A 411 11.99 -18.88 22.84
N LYS A 412 11.14 -19.31 23.78
CA LYS A 412 11.47 -20.34 24.77
C LYS A 412 11.76 -21.71 24.14
N ARG A 413 11.16 -22.06 22.99
CA ARG A 413 11.45 -23.30 22.25
C ARG A 413 12.87 -23.25 21.69
N TRP A 414 13.21 -22.22 20.92
CA TRP A 414 14.51 -22.18 20.23
C TRP A 414 15.67 -21.88 21.17
N THR A 415 15.46 -21.00 22.16
CA THR A 415 16.39 -20.77 23.28
C THR A 415 16.83 -22.10 23.90
N ARG A 416 15.86 -22.98 24.24
CA ARG A 416 16.12 -24.35 24.73
C ARG A 416 16.79 -25.25 23.71
N ALA A 417 16.38 -25.21 22.44
CA ALA A 417 16.95 -26.07 21.38
C ALA A 417 18.45 -25.78 21.16
N TRP A 418 18.87 -24.53 21.32
CA TRP A 418 20.25 -24.07 21.26
C TRP A 418 21.01 -24.16 22.60
N GLY A 419 20.39 -24.71 23.65
CA GLY A 419 21.01 -24.86 24.97
C GLY A 419 21.24 -23.54 25.74
N LEU A 420 20.80 -22.41 25.17
CA LEU A 420 20.94 -21.09 25.77
C LEU A 420 19.89 -20.91 26.88
N GLY A 421 20.28 -20.26 27.97
CA GLY A 421 19.41 -20.02 29.12
C GLY A 421 18.34 -18.93 28.87
N PRO A 422 17.45 -18.65 29.83
CA PRO A 422 16.47 -17.56 29.72
C PRO A 422 17.09 -16.16 29.58
N VAL A 423 18.42 -16.05 29.73
CA VAL A 423 19.25 -14.86 29.53
C VAL A 423 19.05 -14.19 28.16
N VAL A 424 18.72 -14.96 27.11
CA VAL A 424 18.53 -14.45 25.74
C VAL A 424 17.09 -14.05 25.40
N LEU A 425 16.12 -14.29 26.29
CA LEU A 425 14.70 -14.02 26.00
C LEU A 425 14.44 -12.52 25.90
N THR A 426 13.74 -12.09 24.85
CA THR A 426 13.56 -10.66 24.58
C THR A 426 12.68 -9.95 25.61
N ILE A 427 11.85 -10.71 26.31
CA ILE A 427 11.01 -10.24 27.42
C ILE A 427 11.79 -9.50 28.52
N ASN A 428 13.11 -9.76 28.62
CA ASN A 428 14.05 -9.17 29.57
C ASN A 428 14.93 -8.06 28.94
N ARG A 429 14.48 -7.47 27.82
CA ARG A 429 15.10 -6.30 27.19
C ARG A 429 14.12 -5.13 27.12
N CYS A 430 14.65 -3.93 26.99
CA CYS A 430 13.87 -2.74 26.67
C CYS A 430 14.09 -2.31 25.21
N ASP A 431 13.31 -1.32 24.76
CA ASP A 431 13.68 -0.48 23.62
C ASP A 431 14.60 0.68 24.07
N SER A 432 15.16 1.46 23.15
CA SER A 432 16.00 2.63 23.50
C SER A 432 15.26 3.75 24.23
N GLN A 433 13.93 3.67 24.32
CA GLN A 433 13.08 4.59 25.08
C GLN A 433 12.72 4.01 26.47
N GLY A 434 13.34 2.90 26.87
CA GLY A 434 13.15 2.28 28.18
C GLY A 434 11.80 1.58 28.39
N ASN A 435 11.08 1.24 27.32
CA ASN A 435 9.86 0.43 27.44
C ASN A 435 10.21 -1.05 27.49
N THR A 436 9.61 -1.77 28.44
CA THR A 436 9.72 -3.23 28.60
C THR A 436 8.33 -3.87 28.51
N VAL A 437 8.28 -5.18 28.25
CA VAL A 437 7.01 -5.93 28.18
C VAL A 437 6.20 -5.79 29.48
N LEU A 438 6.85 -6.00 30.63
CA LEU A 438 6.23 -5.80 31.94
C LEU A 438 5.89 -4.33 32.21
N GLY A 439 6.71 -3.38 31.76
CA GLY A 439 6.45 -1.94 31.88
C GLY A 439 5.20 -1.51 31.14
N CYS A 440 4.98 -1.98 29.90
CA CYS A 440 3.76 -1.71 29.15
C CYS A 440 2.52 -2.34 29.80
N ILE A 441 2.60 -3.59 30.28
CA ILE A 441 1.48 -4.23 31.01
C ILE A 441 1.19 -3.48 32.32
N THR A 442 2.23 -3.05 33.05
CA THR A 442 2.11 -2.27 34.30
C THR A 442 1.42 -0.94 34.06
N LYS A 443 1.92 -0.14 33.11
CA LYS A 443 1.31 1.15 32.71
C LYS A 443 -0.16 0.95 32.31
N ALA A 444 -0.50 -0.14 31.61
CA ALA A 444 -1.88 -0.47 31.24
C ALA A 444 -2.77 -0.88 32.43
N ILE A 445 -2.23 -1.59 33.44
CA ILE A 445 -2.96 -1.93 34.68
C ILE A 445 -3.24 -0.67 35.51
N VAL A 446 -2.26 0.22 35.65
CA VAL A 446 -2.40 1.47 36.39
C VAL A 446 -3.44 2.38 35.73
N ASN A 447 -3.33 2.60 34.42
CA ASN A 447 -4.20 3.48 33.63
C ASN A 447 -5.54 2.83 33.22
N TYR A 448 -5.87 1.64 33.74
CA TYR A 448 -7.14 0.97 33.44
C TYR A 448 -8.29 1.67 34.19
N HIS A 449 -9.37 2.05 33.50
CA HIS A 449 -10.47 2.83 34.10
C HIS A 449 -11.87 2.21 33.89
N VAL A 450 -11.96 0.87 33.75
CA VAL A 450 -13.23 0.17 33.48
C VAL A 450 -13.68 -0.72 34.63
N ALA A 451 -15.00 -0.77 34.89
CA ALA A 451 -15.63 -1.38 36.06
C ALA A 451 -15.35 -2.88 36.26
N SER A 452 -15.04 -3.63 35.19
CA SER A 452 -14.62 -5.04 35.28
C SER A 452 -13.22 -5.24 35.87
N GLY A 453 -12.43 -4.18 35.97
CA GLY A 453 -11.12 -4.16 36.61
C GLY A 453 -10.00 -4.83 35.82
N SER A 454 -8.78 -4.64 36.31
CA SER A 454 -7.52 -5.03 35.68
C SER A 454 -7.19 -6.54 35.73
N LYS A 455 -8.08 -7.40 36.25
CA LYS A 455 -7.80 -8.83 36.53
C LYS A 455 -7.26 -9.64 35.33
N PRO A 456 -7.70 -9.41 34.06
CA PRO A 456 -7.12 -10.10 32.90
C PRO A 456 -5.67 -9.68 32.60
N LEU A 457 -5.31 -8.41 32.83
CA LEU A 457 -3.96 -7.88 32.67
C LEU A 457 -3.05 -8.34 33.81
N GLU A 458 -3.56 -8.34 35.05
CA GLU A 458 -2.84 -8.87 36.21
C GLU A 458 -2.47 -10.34 36.01
N LYS A 459 -3.37 -11.17 35.46
CA LYS A 459 -3.06 -12.54 35.07
C LYS A 459 -2.06 -12.67 33.91
N LEU A 460 -2.01 -11.69 32.99
CA LEU A 460 -1.01 -11.67 31.93
C LEU A 460 0.37 -11.33 32.52
N PHE A 461 0.42 -10.34 33.40
CA PHE A 461 1.62 -9.93 34.15
C PHE A 461 2.21 -11.09 34.95
N GLU A 462 1.38 -11.73 35.79
CA GLU A 462 1.71 -12.92 36.58
C GLU A 462 2.31 -14.03 35.71
N LYS A 463 1.68 -14.32 34.59
CA LYS A 463 2.14 -15.33 33.62
C LYS A 463 3.46 -14.96 32.94
N MET A 464 3.68 -13.69 32.61
CA MET A 464 4.94 -13.24 31.99
C MET A 464 6.13 -13.45 32.93
N VAL A 465 5.97 -13.14 34.23
CA VAL A 465 7.00 -13.41 35.25
C VAL A 465 7.18 -14.92 35.47
N THR A 466 6.09 -15.66 35.71
CA THR A 466 6.16 -17.06 36.18
C THR A 466 6.39 -18.09 35.08
N GLU A 467 5.65 -18.04 33.96
CA GLU A 467 5.79 -19.01 32.86
C GLU A 467 6.87 -18.62 31.86
N TYR A 468 7.15 -17.32 31.67
CA TYR A 468 8.07 -16.82 30.64
C TYR A 468 9.35 -16.15 31.19
N HIS A 469 9.55 -16.13 32.51
CA HIS A 469 10.76 -15.66 33.18
C HIS A 469 11.09 -14.18 32.92
N ALA A 470 10.06 -13.34 32.85
CA ALA A 470 10.21 -11.89 32.81
C ALA A 470 10.71 -11.35 34.15
N ASP A 471 11.82 -10.60 34.14
CA ASP A 471 12.38 -9.97 35.34
C ASP A 471 11.58 -8.72 35.73
N ILE A 472 10.87 -8.83 36.86
CA ILE A 472 10.10 -7.75 37.48
C ILE A 472 10.97 -6.60 38.01
N ASN A 473 12.28 -6.84 38.18
CA ASN A 473 13.27 -5.91 38.73
C ASN A 473 14.29 -5.43 37.69
N LEU A 474 14.07 -5.70 36.39
CA LEU A 474 14.98 -5.35 35.30
C LEU A 474 15.39 -3.86 35.35
N ASP A 475 16.67 -3.58 35.56
CA ASP A 475 17.19 -2.22 35.60
C ASP A 475 17.36 -1.63 34.20
N VAL A 476 16.24 -1.13 33.69
CA VAL A 476 16.15 -0.40 32.41
C VAL A 476 17.13 0.78 32.34
N ASN A 477 17.52 1.41 33.46
CA ASN A 477 18.31 2.64 33.43
C ASN A 477 19.80 2.40 33.13
N THR A 478 20.25 1.13 33.16
CA THR A 478 21.59 0.72 32.71
C THR A 478 21.71 0.53 31.19
N PHE A 479 20.58 0.41 30.46
CA PHE A 479 20.61 0.13 29.02
C PHE A 479 21.07 1.37 28.21
N PRO A 480 22.11 1.24 27.35
CA PRO A 480 22.59 2.30 26.46
C PRO A 480 21.50 2.91 25.57
N THR A 481 21.62 4.18 25.25
CA THR A 481 20.62 4.93 24.47
C THR A 481 21.30 5.93 23.53
N PRO A 482 20.81 6.13 22.28
CA PRO A 482 21.33 7.14 21.36
C PRO A 482 20.93 8.57 21.75
N THR A 483 19.98 8.75 22.66
CA THR A 483 19.45 10.05 23.10
C THR A 483 19.24 10.07 24.61
N ASP A 484 19.40 11.23 25.25
CA ASP A 484 19.00 11.43 26.64
C ASP A 484 17.53 11.02 26.84
N ARG A 485 17.25 10.25 27.89
CA ARG A 485 15.88 9.84 28.25
C ARG A 485 15.61 10.04 29.74
N GLN A 486 14.34 10.26 30.06
CA GLN A 486 13.87 10.35 31.45
C GLN A 486 14.15 9.05 32.21
N TYR A 487 14.32 9.18 33.52
CA TYR A 487 14.44 8.05 34.44
C TYR A 487 13.21 7.13 34.33
N ILE A 488 13.43 5.83 34.18
CA ILE A 488 12.35 4.84 34.11
C ILE A 488 12.16 4.20 35.48
N HIS A 489 11.01 4.47 36.09
CA HIS A 489 10.65 3.90 37.39
C HIS A 489 10.46 2.38 37.34
N SER A 490 10.74 1.73 38.47
CA SER A 490 10.53 0.31 38.68
C SER A 490 9.05 -0.07 38.60
N VAL A 491 8.77 -1.35 38.30
CA VAL A 491 7.41 -1.89 38.36
C VAL A 491 6.81 -1.75 39.77
N LYS A 492 7.65 -1.85 40.81
CA LYS A 492 7.27 -1.65 42.21
C LYS A 492 6.81 -0.22 42.50
N TRP A 493 7.57 0.79 42.09
CA TRP A 493 7.23 2.21 42.23
C TRP A 493 5.92 2.53 41.50
N MET A 494 5.80 2.07 40.24
CA MET A 494 4.59 2.26 39.42
C MET A 494 3.36 1.59 40.07
N ALA A 495 3.52 0.39 40.64
CA ALA A 495 2.45 -0.29 41.36
C ALA A 495 2.08 0.45 42.66
N ASP A 496 3.05 0.84 43.48
CA ASP A 496 2.79 1.46 44.79
C ASP A 496 2.11 2.82 44.67
N ARG A 497 2.44 3.63 43.65
CA ARG A 497 1.77 4.92 43.40
C ARG A 497 0.40 4.78 42.71
N ALA A 498 -0.02 3.58 42.31
CA ALA A 498 -1.29 3.37 41.61
C ALA A 498 -2.52 3.46 42.54
N THR A 499 -3.47 4.34 42.21
CA THR A 499 -4.72 4.53 42.96
C THR A 499 -5.66 3.33 42.81
N GLY A 500 -6.17 2.79 43.93
CA GLY A 500 -7.18 1.70 43.94
C GLY A 500 -6.69 0.32 43.50
N ARG A 501 -5.43 0.15 43.08
CA ARG A 501 -4.88 -1.09 42.48
C ARG A 501 -4.33 -2.09 43.52
N ASN A 502 -4.94 -2.20 44.70
CA ASN A 502 -4.40 -2.96 45.85
C ASN A 502 -4.08 -4.44 45.55
N ARG A 503 -4.85 -5.11 44.68
CA ARG A 503 -4.57 -6.49 44.26
C ARG A 503 -3.29 -6.59 43.42
N PHE A 504 -3.06 -5.64 42.52
CA PHE A 504 -1.82 -5.58 41.72
C PHE A 504 -0.60 -5.20 42.58
N LYS A 505 -0.75 -4.27 43.53
CA LYS A 505 0.32 -3.98 44.53
C LYS A 505 0.76 -5.23 45.28
N ARG A 506 -0.21 -6.05 45.71
CA ARG A 506 0.07 -7.32 46.38
C ARG A 506 0.76 -8.31 45.44
N LEU A 507 0.25 -8.50 44.22
CA LEU A 507 0.83 -9.38 43.20
C LEU A 507 2.30 -9.02 42.89
N VAL A 508 2.62 -7.72 42.78
CA VAL A 508 3.99 -7.24 42.55
C VAL A 508 4.90 -7.55 43.75
N ASN A 509 4.41 -7.46 44.99
CA ASN A 509 5.16 -7.88 46.18
C ASN A 509 5.34 -9.41 46.24
N GLU A 510 4.29 -10.18 45.95
CA GLU A 510 4.28 -11.65 45.95
C GLU A 510 5.23 -12.22 44.88
N LEU A 511 5.39 -11.52 43.75
CA LEU A 511 6.37 -11.82 42.69
C LEU A 511 7.77 -11.23 42.95
N GLY A 512 8.02 -10.63 44.13
CA GLY A 512 9.35 -10.17 44.53
C GLY A 512 9.82 -8.86 43.90
N GLY A 513 8.90 -8.00 43.46
CA GLY A 513 9.19 -6.67 42.91
C GLY A 513 9.72 -5.68 43.96
N ARG A 514 10.78 -4.95 43.60
CA ARG A 514 11.56 -4.06 44.47
C ARG A 514 11.64 -2.66 43.87
N LEU A 515 11.78 -1.66 44.74
CA LEU A 515 12.18 -0.32 44.32
C LEU A 515 13.63 -0.37 43.83
N HIS A 516 13.93 0.39 42.78
CA HIS A 516 15.30 0.58 42.31
C HIS A 516 16.12 1.38 43.34
N PRO A 517 17.44 1.17 43.53
CA PRO A 517 18.22 1.88 44.53
C PRO A 517 18.11 3.41 44.48
N ALA A 518 18.00 4.00 43.28
CA ALA A 518 17.81 5.44 43.12
C ALA A 518 16.43 5.93 43.61
N GLU A 519 15.39 5.09 43.55
CA GLU A 519 14.05 5.43 44.07
C GLU A 519 14.03 5.41 45.61
N VAL A 520 14.76 4.45 46.21
CA VAL A 520 14.94 4.34 47.67
C VAL A 520 15.77 5.50 48.22
N ALA A 521 16.80 5.93 47.49
CA ALA A 521 17.65 7.06 47.86
C ALA A 521 17.11 8.43 47.43
N HIS A 522 16.01 8.48 46.66
CA HIS A 522 15.45 9.68 46.02
C HIS A 522 16.45 10.42 45.11
N THR A 523 17.30 9.66 44.40
CA THR A 523 18.32 10.13 43.45
C THR A 523 17.95 9.79 41.99
N GLU A 524 16.65 9.87 41.67
CA GLU A 524 16.10 9.61 40.33
C GLU A 524 16.70 10.60 39.30
N ALA A 525 17.49 10.10 38.33
CA ALA A 525 18.24 10.92 37.37
C ALA A 525 18.08 10.42 35.91
N PRO A 526 18.08 11.30 34.89
CA PRO A 526 17.97 10.89 33.48
C PRO A 526 19.08 9.93 33.05
N THR A 527 18.75 8.97 32.17
CA THR A 527 19.79 8.18 31.48
C THR A 527 20.30 8.99 30.30
N LEU A 528 21.59 9.36 30.36
CA LEU A 528 22.24 10.15 29.32
C LEU A 528 22.51 9.35 28.04
N ALA A 529 22.61 10.04 26.91
CA ALA A 529 23.05 9.50 25.64
C ALA A 529 24.44 8.84 25.78
N SER A 530 24.58 7.65 25.18
CA SER A 530 25.83 6.90 25.21
C SER A 530 26.79 7.45 24.15
N ALA A 531 27.92 8.02 24.58
CA ALA A 531 28.81 8.81 23.72
C ALA A 531 29.30 8.12 22.43
N ASN A 532 29.43 6.78 22.46
CA ASN A 532 29.86 5.95 21.34
C ASN A 532 28.74 5.01 20.85
N PHE A 533 27.48 5.44 20.89
CA PHE A 533 26.36 4.63 20.38
C PHE A 533 26.50 4.43 18.85
N PRO A 534 26.48 3.19 18.31
CA PRO A 534 26.67 2.98 16.87
C PRO A 534 25.51 3.58 16.05
N PRO A 535 25.78 4.20 14.88
CA PRO A 535 24.74 4.84 14.09
C PRO A 535 23.79 3.83 13.43
N ASP A 536 22.51 4.18 13.36
CA ASP A 536 21.50 3.42 12.60
C ASP A 536 21.90 3.28 11.13
N ASN A 537 21.86 2.05 10.61
CA ASN A 537 22.09 1.75 9.21
C ASN A 537 20.76 1.39 8.51
N LEU A 538 20.37 2.19 7.52
CA LEU A 538 19.09 2.04 6.82
C LEU A 538 18.98 0.65 6.18
N ARG A 539 17.87 -0.04 6.48
CA ARG A 539 17.54 -1.37 5.94
C ARG A 539 18.54 -2.48 6.30
N ALA A 540 19.36 -2.29 7.35
CA ALA A 540 20.26 -3.33 7.83
C ALA A 540 19.50 -4.63 8.16
N ALA A 541 20.01 -5.77 7.67
CA ALA A 541 19.35 -7.08 7.77
C ALA A 541 19.26 -7.61 9.21
N HIS A 542 20.24 -7.27 10.02
CA HIS A 542 20.31 -7.46 11.47
C HIS A 542 21.11 -6.29 12.09
N LEU A 543 21.15 -6.21 13.41
CA LEU A 543 22.02 -5.25 14.09
C LEU A 543 23.49 -5.72 14.04
N PRO A 544 24.48 -4.81 14.00
CA PRO A 544 25.89 -5.15 14.22
C PRO A 544 26.11 -5.88 15.56
N GLU A 545 27.07 -6.80 15.64
CA GLU A 545 27.33 -7.61 16.85
C GLU A 545 27.71 -6.75 18.08
N ASP A 546 28.35 -5.60 17.86
CA ASP A 546 28.75 -4.63 18.87
C ASP A 546 27.61 -3.67 19.30
N HIS A 547 26.47 -3.71 18.61
CA HIS A 547 25.34 -2.84 18.92
C HIS A 547 24.62 -3.30 20.21
N PRO A 548 24.34 -2.41 21.19
CA PRO A 548 23.86 -2.80 22.51
C PRO A 548 22.49 -3.51 22.53
N TYR A 549 21.71 -3.40 21.45
CA TYR A 549 20.43 -4.12 21.28
C TYR A 549 20.53 -5.38 20.42
N ALA A 550 21.70 -5.71 19.83
CA ALA A 550 21.91 -6.97 19.12
C ALA A 550 21.74 -8.16 20.06
N LEU A 551 21.27 -9.29 19.54
CA LEU A 551 21.20 -10.55 20.28
C LEU A 551 22.48 -11.35 20.02
N PRO A 552 22.88 -12.28 20.92
CA PRO A 552 23.94 -13.23 20.59
C PRO A 552 23.49 -14.13 19.43
N GLU A 553 24.46 -14.66 18.68
CA GLU A 553 24.17 -15.70 17.69
C GLU A 553 23.54 -16.95 18.36
N PRO A 554 22.61 -17.65 17.67
CA PRO A 554 22.09 -17.39 16.32
C PRO A 554 20.79 -16.55 16.34
N PHE A 555 20.55 -15.77 17.39
CA PHE A 555 19.31 -14.98 17.53
C PHE A 555 19.42 -13.54 17.01
N ASN A 556 20.58 -13.11 16.52
CA ASN A 556 20.74 -11.81 15.85
C ASN A 556 20.18 -11.81 14.41
N VAL A 557 20.33 -12.92 13.68
CA VAL A 557 19.91 -13.07 12.28
C VAL A 557 18.39 -13.19 12.14
N ALA A 558 17.85 -12.85 10.96
CA ALA A 558 16.41 -12.80 10.73
C ALA A 558 15.72 -14.16 10.60
N PHE A 559 16.47 -15.25 10.44
CA PHE A 559 15.98 -16.63 10.40
C PHE A 559 16.79 -17.47 11.39
N VAL A 560 16.13 -18.11 12.35
CA VAL A 560 16.83 -18.89 13.37
C VAL A 560 17.18 -20.27 12.83
N GLU A 561 18.48 -20.54 12.68
CA GLU A 561 18.96 -21.83 12.18
C GLU A 561 18.52 -23.02 13.07
N ARG A 562 18.55 -24.23 12.50
CA ARG A 562 18.29 -25.48 13.22
C ARG A 562 19.48 -25.79 14.12
N SER A 563 19.26 -25.91 15.44
CA SER A 563 20.30 -26.36 16.35
C SER A 563 20.72 -27.80 16.03
N GLN A 564 21.92 -28.21 16.45
CA GLN A 564 22.37 -29.59 16.26
C GLN A 564 21.36 -30.61 16.80
N SER A 565 20.75 -30.34 17.97
CA SER A 565 19.72 -31.22 18.55
C SER A 565 18.41 -31.29 17.74
N GLU A 566 18.04 -30.25 16.99
CA GLU A 566 16.94 -30.31 16.02
C GLU A 566 17.35 -31.06 14.73
N LEU A 567 18.61 -30.95 14.30
CA LEU A 567 19.16 -31.68 13.15
C LEU A 567 19.29 -33.19 13.42
N ASP A 568 19.87 -33.58 14.55
CA ASP A 568 20.01 -34.98 14.99
C ASP A 568 18.64 -35.65 15.07
N LYS A 569 17.67 -34.96 15.68
CA LYS A 569 16.28 -35.44 15.73
C LYS A 569 15.67 -35.55 14.33
N GLN A 570 15.86 -34.57 13.45
CA GLN A 570 15.34 -34.65 12.08
C GLN A 570 15.93 -35.84 11.31
N GLN A 571 17.23 -36.15 11.50
CA GLN A 571 17.86 -37.33 10.90
C GLN A 571 17.26 -38.63 11.44
N ALA A 572 17.02 -38.72 12.76
CA ALA A 572 16.35 -39.87 13.37
C ALA A 572 14.89 -40.05 12.89
N ASP A 573 14.10 -38.97 12.87
CA ASP A 573 12.71 -38.98 12.38
C ASP A 573 12.65 -39.39 10.89
N MET A 574 13.62 -38.94 10.06
CA MET A 574 13.73 -39.33 8.65
C MET A 574 14.18 -40.79 8.47
N ALA A 575 15.07 -41.32 9.32
CA ALA A 575 15.47 -42.72 9.29
C ALA A 575 14.31 -43.67 9.68
N VAL A 576 13.49 -43.28 10.66
CA VAL A 576 12.24 -44.00 10.99
C VAL A 576 11.26 -43.94 9.81
N LEU A 577 11.13 -42.79 9.15
CA LEU A 577 10.28 -42.64 7.97
C LEU A 577 10.77 -43.49 6.78
N ARG A 578 12.09 -43.60 6.55
CA ARG A 578 12.70 -44.51 5.55
C ARG A 578 12.28 -45.95 5.79
N THR A 579 12.49 -46.44 7.00
CA THR A 579 12.13 -47.81 7.40
C THR A 579 10.65 -48.09 7.18
N ASN A 580 9.77 -47.14 7.53
CA ASN A 580 8.33 -47.26 7.33
C ASN A 580 7.93 -47.26 5.83
N LEU A 581 8.55 -46.42 5.00
CA LEU A 581 8.30 -46.36 3.56
C LEU A 581 8.73 -47.65 2.85
N ILE A 582 9.91 -48.18 3.18
CA ILE A 582 10.41 -49.46 2.65
C ILE A 582 9.47 -50.60 3.06
N ALA A 583 9.14 -50.70 4.36
CA ALA A 583 8.24 -51.73 4.87
C ALA A 583 6.81 -51.63 4.30
N PHE A 584 6.37 -50.45 3.87
CA PHE A 584 5.12 -50.26 3.15
C PHE A 584 5.23 -50.74 1.69
N ARG A 585 6.26 -50.34 0.94
CA ARG A 585 6.47 -50.76 -0.46
C ARG A 585 6.68 -52.26 -0.63
N LEU A 586 7.39 -52.89 0.31
CA LEU A 586 7.52 -54.36 0.36
C LEU A 586 6.17 -55.06 0.53
N ARG A 587 5.23 -54.48 1.30
CA ARG A 587 3.87 -55.02 1.45
C ARG A 587 2.98 -54.77 0.22
N GLU A 588 3.27 -53.74 -0.55
CA GLU A 588 2.67 -53.51 -1.88
C GLU A 588 3.30 -54.38 -2.99
N GLY A 589 4.29 -55.22 -2.67
CA GLY A 589 4.90 -56.17 -3.60
C GLY A 589 6.07 -55.61 -4.43
N SER A 590 6.63 -54.44 -4.08
CA SER A 590 7.91 -53.98 -4.64
C SER A 590 9.06 -54.89 -4.17
N THR A 591 10.10 -55.04 -4.98
CA THR A 591 11.36 -55.65 -4.52
C THR A 591 12.07 -54.75 -3.50
N GLN A 592 13.06 -55.30 -2.77
CA GLN A 592 13.86 -54.54 -1.81
C GLN A 592 14.53 -53.31 -2.45
N GLU A 593 15.16 -53.49 -3.61
CA GLU A 593 15.90 -52.44 -4.32
C GLU A 593 14.99 -51.32 -4.83
N GLU A 594 13.80 -51.67 -5.35
CA GLU A 594 12.77 -50.70 -5.73
C GLU A 594 12.18 -49.97 -4.52
N ALA A 595 11.92 -50.69 -3.43
CA ALA A 595 11.36 -50.14 -2.20
C ALA A 595 12.32 -49.12 -1.55
N GLU A 596 13.62 -49.42 -1.52
CA GLU A 596 14.66 -48.50 -1.05
C GLU A 596 14.82 -47.30 -1.98
N THR A 597 14.95 -47.52 -3.30
CA THR A 597 15.10 -46.45 -4.30
C THR A 597 13.91 -45.47 -4.27
N GLN A 598 12.68 -45.99 -4.14
CA GLN A 598 11.49 -45.14 -4.02
C GLN A 598 11.42 -44.41 -2.67
N ALA A 599 11.77 -45.06 -1.56
CA ALA A 599 11.80 -44.42 -0.26
C ALA A 599 12.82 -43.26 -0.24
N ASP A 600 14.03 -43.48 -0.76
CA ASP A 600 15.06 -42.44 -0.82
C ASP A 600 14.70 -41.33 -1.81
N GLY A 601 14.04 -41.63 -2.94
CA GLY A 601 13.49 -40.62 -3.84
C GLY A 601 12.42 -39.73 -3.18
N ILE A 602 11.53 -40.31 -2.38
CA ILE A 602 10.53 -39.58 -1.59
C ILE A 602 11.21 -38.74 -0.50
N LEU A 603 12.19 -39.31 0.21
CA LEU A 603 12.91 -38.63 1.28
C LEU A 603 13.82 -37.52 0.77
N ALA A 604 14.41 -37.65 -0.42
CA ALA A 604 15.15 -36.57 -1.07
C ALA A 604 14.24 -35.37 -1.34
N GLN A 605 13.06 -35.59 -1.93
CA GLN A 605 12.05 -34.54 -2.12
C GLN A 605 11.56 -33.94 -0.80
N MET A 606 11.47 -34.73 0.27
CA MET A 606 11.10 -34.23 1.62
C MET A 606 12.24 -33.47 2.30
N ALA A 607 13.49 -33.88 2.11
CA ALA A 607 14.68 -33.25 2.65
C ALA A 607 14.97 -31.92 1.96
N GLU A 608 14.81 -31.85 0.63
CA GLU A 608 14.88 -30.61 -0.15
C GLU A 608 13.81 -29.62 0.31
N ARG A 609 12.54 -30.07 0.44
CA ARG A 609 11.47 -29.29 1.07
C ARG A 609 11.77 -28.87 2.52
N SER A 610 12.61 -29.60 3.24
CA SER A 610 12.95 -29.38 4.66
C SER A 610 14.32 -28.73 4.91
N ARG A 611 15.03 -28.34 3.84
CA ARG A 611 16.12 -27.34 3.88
C ARG A 611 15.59 -25.91 3.71
N VAL A 612 14.31 -25.78 3.35
CA VAL A 612 13.60 -24.51 3.10
C VAL A 612 12.60 -24.16 4.23
N ASN A 613 12.50 -25.01 5.28
CA ASN A 613 11.83 -24.69 6.56
C ASN A 613 12.67 -25.21 7.74
#